data_AF-A0A099SEH0-F1
#
_entry.id   AF-A0A099SEH0-F1
#
_cell.length_a   1.000
_cell.length_b   1.000
_cell.length_c   1.000
_cell.angle_alpha   90.00
_cell.angle_beta   90.00
_cell.angle_gamma   90.00
#
_symmetry.space_group_name_H-M   'P 1'
#
loop_
_entity.id
_entity.type
_entity.pdbx_description
1 polymer ?
#
loop_
_entity_poly.entity_id
_entity_poly.type
_entity_poly.pdbx_seq_one_letter_code
_entity_poly.pdbx_strand_id
1 'polypeptide(L)'
;MKQYSTIFLRIAVIIIGIPVLALCIFGVYWLTKNPTNPNYAHILYPVIIGIYVSAIPFFGALYQALRLLSYIDKNKAFSELSVKALRNIKYCANIISIVYVVILPFVYLVAEKDDAPGLIIMGMVPIFASMAIGVFAAVLQRLLQDAIDIKSENDLTV
;
A
#
# COMPACT_ATOMS: atom_id res chain seq x y z
N MET A 1 -31.73 -6.34 9.66
CA MET A 1 -30.71 -6.09 8.61
C MET A 1 -29.38 -6.63 9.13
N LYS A 2 -28.80 -7.63 8.44
CA LYS A 2 -27.61 -8.35 8.93
C LYS A 2 -26.44 -7.37 9.05
N GLN A 3 -25.87 -7.22 10.26
CA GLN A 3 -24.56 -6.61 10.41
C GLN A 3 -23.57 -7.47 9.62
N TYR A 4 -23.14 -7.00 8.45
CA TYR A 4 -22.05 -7.63 7.72
C TYR A 4 -20.80 -7.46 8.59
N SER A 5 -20.45 -8.50 9.34
CA SER A 5 -19.31 -8.47 10.25
C SER A 5 -18.03 -8.31 9.44
N THR A 6 -17.49 -7.07 9.38
CA THR A 6 -16.18 -6.80 8.75
C THR A 6 -15.00 -7.23 9.63
N ILE A 7 -15.28 -7.89 10.77
CA ILE A 7 -14.29 -8.33 11.76
C ILE A 7 -13.20 -9.18 11.10
N PHE A 8 -13.57 -10.11 10.23
CA PHE A 8 -12.61 -10.96 9.52
C PHE A 8 -11.63 -10.12 8.67
N LEU A 9 -12.15 -9.18 7.87
CA LEU A 9 -11.32 -8.30 7.04
C LEU A 9 -10.45 -7.37 7.88
N ARG A 10 -10.97 -6.87 9.00
CA ARG A 10 -10.21 -6.03 9.93
C ARG A 10 -9.04 -6.80 10.54
N ILE A 11 -9.25 -8.04 10.96
CA ILE A 11 -8.20 -8.92 11.47
C ILE A 11 -7.16 -9.18 10.36
N ALA A 12 -7.59 -9.48 9.14
CA ALA A 12 -6.68 -9.70 8.01
C ALA A 12 -5.79 -8.48 7.74
N VAL A 13 -6.35 -7.27 7.75
CA VAL A 13 -5.59 -6.02 7.58
C VAL A 13 -4.54 -5.83 8.68
N ILE A 14 -4.88 -6.14 9.93
CA ILE A 14 -3.93 -6.06 11.06
C ILE A 14 -2.81 -7.09 10.90
N ILE A 15 -3.16 -8.33 10.54
CA ILE A 15 -2.19 -9.41 10.31
C ILE A 15 -1.21 -9.04 9.19
N ILE A 16 -1.68 -8.39 8.12
CA ILE A 16 -0.81 -7.93 7.03
C ILE A 16 0.13 -6.80 7.49
N GLY A 17 -0.33 -5.92 8.39
CA GLY A 17 0.47 -4.80 8.89
C GLY A 17 1.60 -5.21 9.86
N ILE A 18 1.39 -6.25 10.67
CA ILE A 18 2.33 -6.67 11.72
C ILE A 18 3.71 -7.05 11.16
N PRO A 19 3.85 -7.93 10.14
CA PRO A 19 5.16 -8.30 9.60
C PRO A 19 5.93 -7.10 9.07
N VAL A 20 5.26 -6.18 8.38
CA VAL A 20 5.90 -4.97 7.84
C VAL A 20 6.38 -4.06 8.96
N LEU A 21 5.58 -3.91 10.03
CA LEU A 21 5.99 -3.13 11.21
C LEU A 21 7.19 -3.75 11.90
N ALA A 22 7.17 -5.07 12.09
CA ALA A 22 8.29 -5.82 12.68
C ALA A 22 9.56 -5.66 11.84
N LEU A 23 9.46 -5.81 10.51
CA LEU A 23 10.58 -5.59 9.59
C LEU A 23 11.13 -4.17 9.69
N CYS A 24 10.27 -3.16 9.85
CA CYS A 24 10.74 -1.79 10.02
C CYS A 24 11.52 -1.60 11.34
N ILE A 25 11.01 -2.11 12.46
CA ILE A 25 11.65 -1.93 13.78
C ILE A 25 12.94 -2.75 13.87
N PHE A 26 12.87 -4.05 13.57
CA PHE A 26 14.03 -4.93 13.65
C PHE A 26 15.06 -4.63 12.56
N GLY A 27 14.62 -4.20 11.38
CA GLY A 27 15.51 -3.80 10.29
C GLY A 27 16.39 -2.59 10.65
N VAL A 28 15.82 -1.54 11.25
CA VAL A 28 16.60 -0.35 11.67
C VAL A 28 17.59 -0.74 12.76
N TYR A 29 17.13 -1.52 13.74
CA TYR A 29 17.99 -1.98 14.83
C TYR A 29 19.16 -2.81 14.31
N TRP A 30 18.90 -3.75 13.38
CA TRP A 30 19.92 -4.58 12.77
C TRP A 30 20.93 -3.76 11.95
N LEU A 31 20.45 -2.79 11.18
CA LEU A 31 21.30 -1.90 10.37
C LEU A 31 22.22 -1.03 11.23
N THR A 32 21.75 -0.59 12.39
CA THR A 32 22.57 0.18 13.35
C THR A 32 23.71 -0.66 13.93
N LYS A 33 23.47 -1.96 14.14
CA LYS A 33 24.50 -2.89 14.65
C LYS A 33 25.43 -3.43 13.57
N ASN A 34 24.98 -3.48 12.33
CA ASN A 34 25.71 -4.05 11.20
C ASN A 34 25.72 -3.04 10.03
N PRO A 35 26.50 -1.95 10.13
CA PRO A 35 26.57 -0.97 9.06
C PRO A 35 27.13 -1.59 7.79
N THR A 36 26.59 -1.18 6.64
CA THR A 36 27.03 -1.68 5.34
C THR A 36 28.46 -1.25 5.03
N ASN A 37 29.20 -2.08 4.29
CA ASN A 37 30.55 -1.76 3.84
C ASN A 37 30.55 -0.41 3.07
N PRO A 38 31.44 0.55 3.39
CA PRO A 38 31.49 1.87 2.76
C PRO A 38 31.51 1.83 1.22
N ASN A 39 32.13 0.79 0.64
CA ASN A 39 32.21 0.61 -0.81
C ASN A 39 30.87 0.21 -1.46
N TYR A 40 29.89 -0.21 -0.67
CA TYR A 40 28.56 -0.63 -1.13
C TYR A 40 27.44 0.27 -0.58
N ALA A 41 27.76 1.14 0.38
CA ALA A 41 26.86 2.07 1.03
C ALA A 41 26.03 2.91 0.03
N HIS A 42 26.68 3.43 -1.01
CA HIS A 42 26.03 4.27 -2.03
C HIS A 42 25.01 3.52 -2.91
N ILE A 43 25.03 2.18 -2.90
CA ILE A 43 24.08 1.34 -3.63
C ILE A 43 23.00 0.82 -2.67
N LEU A 44 23.41 0.35 -1.48
CA LEU A 44 22.51 -0.28 -0.50
C LEU A 44 21.63 0.72 0.25
N TYR A 45 22.17 1.87 0.68
CA TYR A 45 21.38 2.84 1.45
C TYR A 45 20.18 3.41 0.68
N PRO A 46 20.28 3.77 -0.62
CA PRO A 46 19.10 4.17 -1.39
C PRO A 46 18.00 3.10 -1.41
N VAL A 47 18.35 1.82 -1.56
CA VAL A 47 17.39 0.70 -1.53
C VAL A 47 16.70 0.63 -0.17
N ILE A 48 17.50 0.67 0.90
CA ILE A 48 16.99 0.60 2.28
C ILE A 48 16.08 1.78 2.57
N ILE A 49 16.53 3.02 2.31
CA ILE A 49 15.76 4.25 2.52
C ILE A 49 14.44 4.16 1.76
N GLY A 50 14.49 3.73 0.50
CA GLY A 50 13.31 3.58 -0.33
C GLY A 50 12.29 2.58 0.22
N ILE A 51 12.74 1.44 0.75
CA ILE A 51 11.87 0.48 1.45
C ILE A 51 11.20 1.15 2.66
N TYR A 52 11.94 1.87 3.50
CA TYR A 52 11.38 2.58 4.65
C TYR A 52 10.41 3.70 4.26
N VAL A 53 10.73 4.47 3.22
CA VAL A 53 9.84 5.50 2.66
C VAL A 53 8.53 4.87 2.18
N SER A 54 8.57 3.69 1.56
CA SER A 54 7.38 2.96 1.11
C SER A 54 6.47 2.46 2.25
N ALA A 55 7.01 2.31 3.47
CA ALA A 55 6.21 1.89 4.62
C ALA A 55 5.15 2.94 4.99
N ILE A 56 5.43 4.23 4.79
CA ILE A 56 4.51 5.33 5.09
C ILE A 56 3.19 5.21 4.29
N PRO A 57 3.20 5.21 2.93
CA PRO A 57 1.98 5.00 2.16
C PRO A 57 1.39 3.61 2.37
N PHE A 58 2.18 2.58 2.67
CA PHE A 58 1.63 1.25 2.99
C PHE A 58 0.72 1.29 4.23
N PHE A 59 1.20 1.82 5.36
CA PHE A 59 0.36 1.98 6.56
C PHE A 59 -0.78 2.98 6.33
N GLY A 60 -0.55 4.01 5.51
CA GLY A 60 -1.60 4.91 5.04
C GLY A 60 -2.74 4.16 4.34
N ALA A 61 -2.43 3.24 3.44
CA ALA A 61 -3.42 2.41 2.74
C ALA A 61 -4.17 1.48 3.71
N LEU A 62 -3.47 0.82 4.63
CA LEU A 62 -4.10 -0.05 5.65
C LEU A 62 -5.07 0.76 6.53
N TYR A 63 -4.68 1.95 6.96
CA TYR A 63 -5.55 2.83 7.75
C TYR A 63 -6.82 3.22 6.97
N GLN A 64 -6.69 3.56 5.69
CA GLN A 64 -7.85 3.87 4.85
C GLN A 64 -8.74 2.65 4.61
N ALA A 65 -8.17 1.45 4.48
CA ALA A 65 -8.93 0.21 4.41
C ALA A 65 -9.74 -0.03 5.69
N LEU A 66 -9.14 0.18 6.87
CA LEU A 66 -9.87 0.08 8.15
C LEU A 66 -11.01 1.10 8.27
N ARG A 67 -10.80 2.33 7.77
CA ARG A 67 -11.87 3.35 7.69
C ARG A 67 -12.99 2.93 6.77
N LEU A 68 -12.67 2.39 5.59
CA LEU A 68 -13.66 1.89 4.64
C LEU A 68 -14.51 0.78 5.26
N LEU A 69 -13.88 -0.19 5.95
CA LEU A 69 -14.60 -1.23 6.71
C LEU A 69 -15.52 -0.62 7.77
N SER A 70 -15.04 0.38 8.52
CA SER A 70 -15.88 1.09 9.50
C SER A 70 -17.06 1.83 8.87
N TYR A 71 -16.95 2.31 7.63
CA TYR A 71 -18.06 2.94 6.92
C TYR A 71 -19.09 1.91 6.48
N ILE A 72 -18.66 0.72 6.09
CA ILE A 72 -19.55 -0.41 5.78
C ILE A 72 -20.35 -0.81 7.03
N ASP A 73 -19.69 -0.99 8.18
CA ASP A 73 -20.36 -1.35 9.44
C ASP A 73 -21.42 -0.32 9.87
N LYS A 74 -21.17 0.97 9.56
CA LYS A 74 -22.04 2.10 9.91
C LYS A 74 -23.12 2.36 8.85
N ASN A 75 -23.30 1.48 7.86
CA ASN A 75 -24.20 1.66 6.71
C ASN A 75 -23.92 2.96 5.90
N LYS A 76 -22.68 3.45 5.92
CA LYS A 76 -22.19 4.61 5.16
C LYS A 76 -21.28 4.19 3.99
N ALA A 77 -21.44 2.96 3.50
CA ALA A 77 -20.64 2.44 2.39
C ALA A 77 -20.76 3.32 1.13
N PHE A 78 -21.98 3.71 0.76
CA PHE A 78 -22.27 4.65 -0.34
C PHE A 78 -22.22 6.08 0.15
N SER A 79 -21.02 6.58 0.44
CA SER A 79 -20.80 7.97 0.84
C SER A 79 -19.52 8.53 0.25
N GLU A 80 -19.47 9.85 0.11
CA GLU A 80 -18.26 10.60 -0.26
C GLU A 80 -17.05 10.25 0.60
N LEU A 81 -17.26 9.87 1.87
CA LEU A 81 -16.20 9.43 2.77
C LEU A 81 -15.55 8.11 2.30
N SER A 82 -16.35 7.17 1.79
CA SER A 82 -15.86 5.91 1.24
C SER A 82 -15.13 6.12 -0.08
N VAL A 83 -15.65 7.00 -0.96
CA VAL A 83 -14.95 7.39 -2.20
C VAL A 83 -13.61 8.02 -1.88
N LYS A 84 -13.56 8.93 -0.89
CA LYS A 84 -12.32 9.56 -0.42
C LYS A 84 -11.33 8.54 0.15
N ALA A 85 -11.81 7.53 0.89
CA ALA A 85 -10.95 6.46 1.39
C ALA A 85 -10.33 5.66 0.23
N LEU A 86 -11.12 5.25 -0.77
CA LEU A 86 -10.62 4.55 -1.97
C LEU A 86 -9.63 5.41 -2.77
N ARG A 87 -9.91 6.70 -2.92
CA ARG A 87 -9.00 7.66 -3.57
C ARG A 87 -7.65 7.72 -2.85
N ASN A 88 -7.65 7.72 -1.52
CA ASN A 88 -6.41 7.72 -0.74
C ASN A 88 -5.65 6.40 -0.84
N ILE A 89 -6.34 5.25 -0.87
CA ILE A 89 -5.71 3.93 -1.13
C ILE A 89 -5.01 3.93 -2.49
N LYS A 90 -5.70 4.43 -3.53
CA LYS A 90 -5.11 4.58 -4.87
C LYS A 90 -3.84 5.44 -4.87
N TYR A 91 -3.87 6.60 -4.19
CA TYR A 91 -2.67 7.44 -4.11
C TYR A 91 -1.53 6.73 -3.37
N CYS A 92 -1.81 6.05 -2.26
CA CYS A 92 -0.80 5.28 -1.53
C CYS A 92 -0.17 4.21 -2.42
N ALA A 93 -1.00 3.45 -3.15
CA ALA A 93 -0.56 2.44 -4.10
C ALA A 93 0.35 3.02 -5.20
N ASN A 94 -0.03 4.16 -5.79
CA ASN A 94 0.78 4.81 -6.82
C ASN A 94 2.12 5.32 -6.26
N ILE A 95 2.14 5.87 -5.04
CA ILE A 95 3.39 6.31 -4.40
C ILE A 95 4.31 5.12 -4.18
N ILE A 96 3.81 3.98 -3.68
CA ILE A 96 4.61 2.76 -3.50
C ILE A 96 5.20 2.32 -4.85
N SER A 97 4.38 2.27 -5.90
CA SER A 97 4.84 1.88 -7.24
C SER A 97 5.99 2.76 -7.74
N ILE A 98 5.83 4.09 -7.64
CA ILE A 98 6.86 5.06 -8.03
C ILE A 98 8.14 4.90 -7.22
N VAL A 99 8.02 4.74 -5.90
CA VAL A 99 9.17 4.54 -5.01
C VAL A 99 9.97 3.31 -5.43
N TYR A 100 9.31 2.18 -5.69
CA TYR A 100 10.02 0.96 -6.12
C TYR A 100 10.58 1.06 -7.55
N VAL A 101 9.94 1.78 -8.47
CA VAL A 101 10.51 2.07 -9.80
C VAL A 101 11.82 2.88 -9.66
N VAL A 102 11.85 3.87 -8.77
CA VAL A 102 13.06 4.69 -8.52
C VAL A 102 14.18 3.88 -7.87
N ILE A 103 13.85 2.90 -7.03
CA ILE A 103 14.83 2.06 -6.34
C ILE A 103 15.37 0.94 -7.25
N LEU A 104 14.60 0.51 -8.26
CA LEU A 104 14.93 -0.64 -9.10
C LEU A 104 16.32 -0.59 -9.76
N PRO A 105 16.83 0.56 -10.25
CA PRO A 105 18.21 0.66 -10.76
C PRO A 105 19.26 0.33 -9.72
N PHE A 106 19.05 0.72 -8.46
CA PHE A 106 19.98 0.37 -7.38
C PHE A 106 19.91 -1.12 -7.05
N VAL A 107 18.72 -1.72 -7.09
CA VAL A 107 18.55 -3.18 -6.94
C VAL A 107 19.26 -3.94 -8.05
N TYR A 108 19.20 -3.45 -9.28
CA TYR A 108 19.94 -4.02 -10.42
C TYR A 108 21.46 -4.01 -10.17
N LEU A 109 22.01 -2.89 -9.70
CA LEU A 109 23.44 -2.78 -9.39
C LEU A 109 23.87 -3.75 -8.28
N VAL A 110 23.01 -4.00 -7.28
CA VAL A 110 23.28 -5.03 -6.25
C VAL A 110 23.23 -6.42 -6.87
N ALA A 111 22.20 -6.72 -7.67
CA ALA A 111 22.02 -8.01 -8.31
C ALA A 111 23.19 -8.40 -9.21
N GLU A 112 23.76 -7.44 -9.95
CA GLU A 112 24.94 -7.65 -10.79
C GLU A 112 26.20 -7.90 -9.96
N LYS A 113 26.40 -7.17 -8.85
CA LYS A 113 27.57 -7.34 -7.99
C LYS A 113 27.57 -8.66 -7.20
N ASP A 114 26.41 -9.10 -6.73
CA ASP A 114 26.27 -10.32 -5.92
C ASP A 114 25.98 -11.57 -6.80
N ASP A 115 26.06 -11.45 -8.13
CA ASP A 115 25.73 -12.50 -9.11
C ASP A 115 24.36 -13.15 -8.84
N ALA A 116 23.38 -12.31 -8.47
CA ALA A 116 22.07 -12.70 -7.96
C ALA A 116 20.94 -12.09 -8.81
N PRO A 117 20.75 -12.53 -10.07
CA PRO A 117 19.78 -11.93 -10.99
C PRO A 117 18.33 -12.02 -10.50
N GLY A 118 18.00 -12.99 -9.65
CA GLY A 118 16.68 -13.14 -9.04
C GLY A 118 16.24 -11.96 -8.17
N LEU A 119 17.17 -11.14 -7.68
CA LEU A 119 16.88 -9.96 -6.87
C LEU A 119 16.10 -8.90 -7.66
N ILE A 120 16.32 -8.81 -8.97
CA ILE A 120 15.58 -7.89 -9.87
C ILE A 120 14.10 -8.25 -9.88
N ILE A 121 13.78 -9.55 -10.03
CA ILE A 121 12.41 -10.05 -10.02
C ILE A 121 11.74 -9.73 -8.69
N MET A 122 12.44 -9.95 -7.56
CA MET A 122 11.93 -9.57 -6.25
C MET A 122 11.69 -8.06 -6.11
N GLY A 123 12.57 -7.22 -6.67
CA GLY A 123 12.39 -5.77 -6.70
C GLY A 123 11.20 -5.29 -7.54
N MET A 124 10.76 -6.09 -8.52
CA MET A 124 9.61 -5.78 -9.37
C MET A 124 8.27 -6.14 -8.72
N VAL A 125 8.23 -7.12 -7.80
CA VAL A 125 6.97 -7.58 -7.17
C VAL A 125 6.17 -6.43 -6.52
N PRO A 126 6.77 -5.54 -5.70
CA PRO A 126 6.02 -4.44 -5.08
C PRO A 126 5.45 -3.44 -6.09
N ILE A 127 6.11 -3.27 -7.24
CA ILE A 127 5.65 -2.38 -8.32
C ILE A 127 4.33 -2.92 -8.89
N PHE A 128 4.31 -4.19 -9.29
CA PHE A 128 3.10 -4.81 -9.86
C PHE A 128 1.99 -4.96 -8.83
N ALA A 129 2.31 -5.38 -7.60
CA ALA A 129 1.32 -5.54 -6.54
C ALA A 129 0.64 -4.20 -6.22
N SER A 130 1.42 -3.13 -6.05
CA SER A 130 0.87 -1.80 -5.78
C SER A 130 0.10 -1.24 -6.97
N MET A 131 0.59 -1.44 -8.20
CA MET A 131 -0.13 -1.03 -9.41
C MET A 131 -1.48 -1.73 -9.55
N ALA A 132 -1.55 -3.04 -9.29
CA ALA A 132 -2.81 -3.80 -9.31
C ALA A 132 -3.81 -3.28 -8.26
N ILE A 133 -3.34 -3.02 -7.03
CA ILE A 133 -4.16 -2.41 -5.97
C ILE A 133 -4.64 -1.01 -6.39
N GLY A 134 -3.77 -0.20 -6.99
CA GLY A 134 -4.09 1.15 -7.44
C GLY A 134 -5.17 1.16 -8.53
N VAL A 135 -5.06 0.28 -9.53
CA VAL A 135 -6.07 0.09 -10.58
C VAL A 135 -7.40 -0.38 -9.97
N PHE A 136 -7.36 -1.39 -9.10
CA PHE A 136 -8.57 -1.89 -8.45
C PHE A 136 -9.27 -0.81 -7.61
N ALA A 137 -8.51 -0.06 -6.81
CA ALA A 137 -9.03 1.06 -6.03
C ALA A 137 -9.61 2.17 -6.93
N ALA A 138 -9.02 2.43 -8.09
CA ALA A 138 -9.55 3.41 -9.05
C ALA A 138 -10.90 2.96 -9.65
N VAL A 139 -11.01 1.68 -10.02
CA VAL A 139 -12.27 1.11 -10.51
C VAL A 139 -13.35 1.18 -9.44
N LEU A 140 -13.06 0.73 -8.22
CA LEU A 140 -14.02 0.81 -7.11
C LEU A 140 -14.39 2.26 -6.77
N GLN A 141 -13.43 3.18 -6.81
CA GLN A 141 -13.68 4.61 -6.56
C GLN A 141 -14.72 5.15 -7.55
N ARG A 142 -14.57 4.84 -8.85
CA ARG A 142 -15.50 5.28 -9.89
C ARG A 142 -16.88 4.65 -9.73
N LEU A 143 -16.94 3.32 -9.58
CA LEU A 143 -18.21 2.60 -9.41
C LEU A 143 -19.00 3.10 -8.19
N LEU A 144 -18.30 3.40 -7.10
CA LEU A 144 -18.94 3.92 -5.89
C LEU A 144 -19.44 5.34 -6.07
N GLN A 145 -18.72 6.20 -6.81
CA GLN A 145 -19.20 7.54 -7.15
C GLN A 145 -20.46 7.47 -8.01
N ASP A 146 -20.43 6.67 -9.09
CA ASP A 146 -21.56 6.51 -10.00
C ASP A 146 -22.81 6.02 -9.22
N ALA A 147 -22.63 5.09 -8.27
CA ALA A 147 -23.73 4.60 -7.42
C ALA A 147 -24.27 5.67 -6.44
N ILE A 148 -23.41 6.56 -5.94
CA ILE A 148 -23.84 7.68 -5.08
C ILE A 148 -24.66 8.68 -5.90
N ASP A 149 -24.20 9.01 -7.11
CA ASP A 149 -24.85 9.98 -7.98
C ASP A 149 -26.25 9.49 -8.37
N ILE A 150 -26.39 8.21 -8.78
CA ILE A 150 -27.69 7.58 -9.08
C ILE A 150 -28.63 7.63 -7.87
N LYS A 151 -28.13 7.32 -6.68
CA LYS A 151 -28.93 7.36 -5.46
C LYS A 151 -29.41 8.78 -5.16
N SER A 152 -28.55 9.78 -5.34
CA SER A 152 -28.88 11.18 -5.11
C SER A 152 -29.94 11.70 -6.08
N GLU A 153 -29.89 11.27 -7.34
CA GLU A 153 -30.90 11.61 -8.34
C GLU A 153 -32.26 11.01 -7.98
N ASN A 154 -32.29 9.72 -7.63
CA ASN A 154 -33.53 9.04 -7.25
C ASN A 154 -34.16 9.65 -5.98
N ASP A 155 -33.35 10.06 -4.99
CA ASP A 155 -33.82 10.73 -3.77
C ASP A 155 -34.37 12.16 -4.04
N LEU A 156 -34.03 12.79 -5.19
CA LEU A 156 -34.52 14.12 -5.58
C LEU A 156 -35.79 14.09 -6.44
N THR A 157 -36.10 12.97 -7.08
CA THR A 157 -37.27 12.81 -7.96
C THR A 157 -38.51 12.22 -7.31
N VAL A 158 -38.38 11.65 -6.09
CA VAL A 158 -39.49 11.02 -5.34
C VAL A 158 -40.04 11.96 -4.28
#